data_AF-A0A8X8BRR5-F1
#
_entry.id   AF-A0A8X8BRR5-F1
#
_cell.length_a   1.000
_cell.length_b   1.000
_cell.length_c   1.000
_cell.angle_alpha   90.00
_cell.angle_beta   90.00
_cell.angle_gamma   90.00
#
_symmetry.space_group_name_H-M   'P 1'
#
loop_
_entity.id
_entity.type
_entity.pdbx_description
1 polymer ?
#
loop_
_entity_poly.entity_id
_entity_poly.type
_entity_poly.pdbx_seq_one_letter_code
_entity_poly.pdbx_strand_id
1 'polypeptide(L)'
;MLLPGGKQLLMRLSGCWKPLLNGRLLLVTNTVSCGAILATGDIIQQTLERRKRPGQQRSWARTGRMFAIGCSMGPVLHFWYSWLDRMYTGKTLAVVTKKVLIDQLVASPTFGGWYFVGMGILEGRSAKHGWDEFVCKFWEFYKADWCVWPPAQMFNFYFLPAKFRVIFVNIVTLGWDTYLSYIKHRLVVHVGLSGMATTVTLEKCGHNEGYKGLDNCGFCPDSHCCVDGGPHCIESVIDMDSVCKRMAASGLGVAVSVSKDAGRYLCDFTYYTSLYLSHGRSAFIHVPPLGKPYSGEELGRALQAILQEMLDILASAEEEIQCHQRD
;
A
#
# COMPACT_ATOMS: atom_id res chain seq x y z
N MET A 1 -22.68 -39.09 14.80
CA MET A 1 -22.25 -40.28 14.04
C MET A 1 -22.01 -39.83 12.60
N LEU A 2 -20.75 -39.59 12.19
CA LEU A 2 -20.44 -39.12 10.83
C LEU A 2 -20.63 -40.26 9.82
N LEU A 3 -21.37 -40.00 8.75
CA LEU A 3 -21.66 -40.95 7.65
C LEU A 3 -20.37 -41.62 7.13
N PRO A 4 -20.38 -42.94 6.83
CA PRO A 4 -19.19 -43.70 6.43
C PRO A 4 -18.39 -43.11 5.27
N GLY A 5 -19.06 -42.47 4.30
CA GLY A 5 -18.42 -41.84 3.15
C GLY A 5 -17.61 -40.56 3.48
N GLY A 6 -17.98 -39.83 4.53
CA GLY A 6 -17.30 -38.60 4.93
C GLY A 6 -15.91 -38.87 5.54
N LYS A 7 -15.76 -39.96 6.29
CA LYS A 7 -14.46 -40.39 6.82
C LYS A 7 -13.51 -40.85 5.72
N GLN A 8 -14.02 -41.52 4.69
CA GLN A 8 -13.20 -42.03 3.58
C GLN A 8 -12.76 -40.91 2.63
N LEU A 9 -13.61 -39.90 2.39
CA LEU A 9 -13.25 -38.68 1.67
C LEU A 9 -12.20 -37.86 2.43
N LEU A 10 -12.39 -37.65 3.75
CA LEU A 10 -11.42 -36.97 4.61
C LEU A 10 -10.08 -37.72 4.69
N MET A 11 -10.09 -39.06 4.72
CA MET A 11 -8.87 -39.87 4.67
C MET A 11 -8.17 -39.76 3.32
N ARG A 12 -8.91 -39.77 2.19
CA ARG A 12 -8.34 -39.56 0.84
C ARG A 12 -7.75 -38.16 0.68
N LEU A 13 -8.45 -37.14 1.15
CA LEU A 13 -7.94 -35.76 1.20
C LEU A 13 -6.70 -35.66 2.10
N SER A 14 -6.70 -36.29 3.28
CA SER A 14 -5.53 -36.31 4.17
C SER A 14 -4.31 -37.05 3.59
N GLY A 15 -4.54 -38.01 2.69
CA GLY A 15 -3.50 -38.77 1.98
C GLY A 15 -2.85 -37.97 0.86
N CYS A 16 -3.64 -37.18 0.10
CA CYS A 16 -3.14 -36.35 -1.01
C CYS A 16 -2.23 -35.20 -0.56
N TRP A 17 -2.29 -34.76 0.71
CA TRP A 17 -1.54 -33.61 1.20
C TRP A 17 -0.15 -33.98 1.73
N LYS A 18 0.06 -35.24 2.15
CA LYS A 18 1.35 -35.69 2.67
C LYS A 18 2.50 -35.63 1.66
N PRO A 19 2.32 -35.97 0.38
CA PRO A 19 3.36 -35.81 -0.64
C PRO A 19 3.68 -34.35 -0.93
N LEU A 20 2.68 -33.48 -0.90
CA LEU A 20 2.79 -32.03 -1.11
C LEU A 20 3.67 -31.36 -0.06
N LEU A 21 3.81 -31.94 1.13
CA LEU A 21 4.60 -31.41 2.23
C LEU A 21 6.02 -32.00 2.33
N ASN A 22 6.49 -32.75 1.32
CA ASN A 22 7.79 -33.43 1.35
C ASN A 22 8.72 -33.01 0.20
N GLY A 23 10.01 -32.80 0.54
CA GLY A 23 11.09 -32.62 -0.43
C GLY A 23 10.90 -31.46 -1.40
N ARG A 24 11.08 -31.72 -2.70
CA ARG A 24 10.96 -30.70 -3.77
C ARG A 24 9.54 -30.13 -3.90
N LEU A 25 8.52 -30.90 -3.53
CA LEU A 25 7.12 -30.47 -3.62
C LEU A 25 6.79 -29.43 -2.54
N LEU A 26 7.45 -29.50 -1.38
CA LEU A 26 7.30 -28.52 -0.29
C LEU A 26 7.76 -27.12 -0.72
N LEU A 27 8.84 -27.02 -1.50
CA LEU A 27 9.31 -25.74 -2.04
C LEU A 27 8.25 -25.14 -2.98
N VAL A 28 7.69 -25.96 -3.88
CA VAL A 28 6.63 -25.53 -4.80
C VAL A 28 5.38 -25.10 -4.03
N THR A 29 4.94 -25.88 -3.05
CA THR A 29 3.76 -25.53 -2.25
C THR A 29 3.97 -24.26 -1.45
N ASN A 30 5.15 -24.06 -0.84
CA ASN A 30 5.43 -22.83 -0.10
C ASN A 30 5.45 -21.61 -1.04
N THR A 31 6.01 -21.80 -2.23
CA THR A 31 6.08 -20.76 -3.26
C THR A 31 4.71 -20.33 -3.74
N VAL A 32 3.90 -21.30 -4.19
CA VAL A 32 2.56 -21.02 -4.69
C VAL A 32 1.64 -20.54 -3.58
N SER A 33 1.76 -21.08 -2.36
CA SER A 33 0.97 -20.63 -1.21
C SER A 33 1.29 -19.20 -0.83
N CYS A 34 2.57 -18.80 -0.84
CA CYS A 34 2.96 -17.41 -0.56
C CYS A 34 2.35 -16.44 -1.58
N GLY A 35 2.44 -16.76 -2.88
CA GLY A 35 1.75 -16.01 -3.94
C GLY A 35 0.24 -15.94 -3.72
N ALA A 36 -0.39 -17.07 -3.40
CA ALA A 36 -1.83 -17.14 -3.20
C ALA A 36 -2.32 -16.32 -1.99
N ILE A 37 -1.58 -16.29 -0.88
CA ILE A 37 -1.95 -15.50 0.31
C ILE A 37 -1.85 -14.00 0.00
N LEU A 38 -0.76 -13.55 -0.64
CA LEU A 38 -0.61 -12.15 -1.06
C LEU A 38 -1.73 -11.70 -2.02
N ALA A 39 -2.05 -12.54 -3.01
CA ALA A 39 -3.15 -12.30 -3.94
C ALA A 39 -4.50 -12.25 -3.21
N THR A 40 -4.72 -13.13 -2.23
CA THR A 40 -5.97 -13.15 -1.45
C THR A 40 -6.08 -11.92 -0.55
N GLY A 41 -4.98 -11.50 0.09
CA GLY A 41 -4.93 -10.27 0.88
C GLY A 41 -5.26 -9.04 0.04
N ASP A 42 -4.74 -9.00 -1.19
CA ASP A 42 -5.08 -7.95 -2.16
C ASP A 42 -6.55 -7.97 -2.58
N ILE A 43 -7.13 -9.15 -2.83
CA ILE A 43 -8.57 -9.29 -3.13
C ILE A 43 -9.42 -8.79 -1.96
N ILE A 44 -9.03 -9.09 -0.71
CA ILE A 44 -9.71 -8.58 0.49
C ILE A 44 -9.62 -7.07 0.53
N GLN A 45 -8.42 -6.52 0.34
CA GLN A 45 -8.19 -5.08 0.37
C GLN A 45 -9.01 -4.34 -0.70
N GLN A 46 -8.99 -4.82 -1.94
CA GLN A 46 -9.83 -4.27 -3.02
C GLN A 46 -11.33 -4.41 -2.73
N THR A 47 -11.74 -5.47 -2.00
CA THR A 47 -13.14 -5.63 -1.57
C THR A 47 -13.52 -4.60 -0.50
N LEU A 48 -12.61 -4.26 0.42
CA LEU A 48 -12.82 -3.18 1.39
C LEU A 48 -12.89 -1.81 0.72
N GLU A 49 -12.02 -1.55 -0.27
CA GLU A 49 -12.05 -0.34 -1.11
C GLU A 49 -13.42 -0.20 -1.80
N ARG A 50 -13.91 -1.28 -2.40
CA ARG A 50 -15.20 -1.33 -3.10
C ARG A 50 -16.42 -1.24 -2.17
N ARG A 51 -16.32 -1.69 -0.91
CA ARG A 51 -17.38 -1.47 0.10
C ARG A 51 -17.50 0.01 0.46
N LYS A 52 -16.37 0.73 0.51
CA LYS A 52 -16.37 2.18 0.73
C LYS A 52 -16.80 2.95 -0.53
N ARG A 53 -16.68 2.33 -1.71
CA ARG A 53 -16.90 2.95 -3.02
C ARG A 53 -17.69 2.03 -3.96
N PRO A 54 -19.03 2.04 -3.86
CA PRO A 54 -19.88 1.23 -4.74
C PRO A 54 -19.66 1.62 -6.21
N GLY A 55 -19.27 0.67 -7.05
CA GLY A 55 -19.03 0.89 -8.48
C GLY A 55 -17.58 0.67 -8.93
N GLN A 56 -16.61 0.74 -8.02
CA GLN A 56 -15.20 0.50 -8.34
C GLN A 56 -14.99 -0.94 -8.86
N GLN A 57 -14.27 -1.08 -9.98
CA GLN A 57 -13.89 -2.38 -10.54
C GLN A 57 -12.65 -2.95 -9.84
N ARG A 58 -12.50 -4.27 -9.88
CA ARG A 58 -11.34 -4.96 -9.31
C ARG A 58 -10.21 -4.98 -10.34
N SER A 59 -9.05 -4.47 -9.95
CA SER A 59 -7.82 -4.59 -10.75
C SER A 59 -7.22 -5.98 -10.56
N TRP A 60 -7.43 -6.85 -11.55
CA TRP A 60 -6.82 -8.18 -11.58
C TRP A 60 -5.32 -8.12 -11.86
N ALA A 61 -4.85 -7.08 -12.55
CA ALA A 61 -3.44 -6.83 -12.78
C ALA A 61 -2.68 -6.63 -11.46
N ARG A 62 -3.22 -5.79 -10.57
CA ARG A 62 -2.69 -5.59 -9.20
C ARG A 62 -2.61 -6.91 -8.43
N THR A 63 -3.69 -7.70 -8.43
CA THR A 63 -3.70 -9.02 -7.77
C THR A 63 -2.66 -9.98 -8.40
N GLY A 64 -2.49 -9.94 -9.71
CA GLY A 64 -1.47 -10.73 -10.43
C GLY A 64 -0.03 -10.34 -10.05
N ARG A 65 0.26 -9.05 -9.89
CA ARG A 65 1.57 -8.56 -9.40
C ARG A 65 1.83 -9.02 -7.96
N MET A 66 0.82 -8.93 -7.09
CA MET A 66 0.89 -9.43 -5.71
C MET A 66 1.17 -10.94 -5.66
N PHE A 67 0.51 -11.72 -6.53
CA PHE A 67 0.80 -13.15 -6.69
C PHE A 67 2.24 -13.41 -7.12
N ALA A 68 2.72 -12.68 -8.14
CA ALA A 68 4.07 -12.82 -8.67
C ALA A 68 5.14 -12.50 -7.61
N ILE A 69 4.95 -11.43 -6.82
CA ILE A 69 5.86 -11.10 -5.71
C ILE A 69 5.88 -12.19 -4.65
N GLY A 70 4.72 -12.71 -4.24
CA GLY A 70 4.70 -13.81 -3.28
C GLY A 70 5.39 -15.08 -3.80
N CYS A 71 5.24 -15.39 -5.08
CA CYS A 71 5.98 -16.49 -5.71
C CYS A 71 7.49 -16.22 -5.77
N SER A 72 7.91 -14.96 -5.95
CA SER A 72 9.34 -14.61 -5.91
C SER A 72 9.94 -14.72 -4.51
N MET A 73 9.16 -14.39 -3.47
CA MET A 73 9.60 -14.43 -2.07
C MET A 73 9.56 -15.85 -1.48
N GLY A 74 8.65 -16.70 -1.94
CA GLY A 74 8.41 -18.04 -1.38
C GLY A 74 9.65 -18.94 -1.27
N PRO A 75 10.50 -19.07 -2.31
CA PRO A 75 11.75 -19.82 -2.22
C PRO A 75 12.72 -19.23 -1.19
N VAL A 76 12.85 -17.90 -1.16
CA VAL A 76 13.74 -17.20 -0.23
C VAL A 76 13.29 -17.44 1.21
N LEU A 77 11.99 -17.29 1.48
CA LEU A 77 11.38 -17.60 2.78
C LEU A 77 11.57 -19.08 3.17
N HIS A 78 11.39 -20.01 2.22
CA HIS A 78 11.60 -21.44 2.46
C HIS A 78 13.04 -21.74 2.92
N PHE A 79 14.04 -21.21 2.22
CA PHE A 79 15.44 -21.40 2.58
C PHE A 79 15.83 -20.63 3.86
N TRP A 80 15.28 -19.44 4.06
CA TRP A 80 15.48 -18.64 5.28
C TRP A 80 15.03 -19.40 6.53
N TYR A 81 13.79 -19.89 6.55
CA TYR A 81 13.27 -20.64 7.70
C TYR A 81 14.00 -21.98 7.88
N SER A 82 14.35 -22.67 6.79
CA SER A 82 15.16 -23.89 6.85
C SER A 82 16.54 -23.65 7.48
N TRP A 83 17.19 -22.53 7.13
CA TRP A 83 18.47 -22.12 7.72
C TRP A 83 18.32 -21.76 9.21
N LEU A 84 17.28 -21.00 9.55
CA LEU A 84 17.01 -20.54 10.91
C LEU A 84 16.68 -21.71 11.86
N ASP A 85 15.95 -22.72 11.37
CA ASP A 85 15.69 -23.95 12.12
C ASP A 85 16.92 -24.85 12.26
N ARG A 86 17.83 -24.86 11.29
CA ARG A 86 19.10 -25.60 11.36
C ARG A 86 20.09 -24.95 12.35
N MET A 87 20.15 -23.62 12.38
CA MET A 87 21.04 -22.85 13.26
C MET A 87 20.57 -22.86 14.72
N TYR A 88 19.25 -22.78 14.94
CA TYR A 88 18.65 -22.63 16.25
C TYR A 88 17.72 -23.81 16.55
N THR A 89 18.31 -24.92 16.96
CA THR A 89 17.60 -26.16 17.29
C THR A 89 17.03 -26.11 18.69
N GLY A 90 15.73 -26.41 18.84
CA GLY A 90 15.05 -26.48 20.13
C GLY A 90 13.82 -25.58 20.19
N LYS A 91 13.11 -25.68 21.32
CA LYS A 91 11.83 -24.97 21.56
C LYS A 91 11.87 -24.13 22.84
N THR A 92 13.04 -23.89 23.42
CA THR A 92 13.16 -23.06 24.64
C THR A 92 12.80 -21.62 24.30
N LEU A 93 12.25 -20.89 25.27
CA LEU A 93 11.85 -19.49 25.08
C LEU A 93 13.03 -18.63 24.60
N ALA A 94 14.24 -18.86 25.13
CA ALA A 94 15.45 -18.17 24.67
C ALA A 94 15.76 -18.41 23.18
N VAL A 95 15.60 -19.64 22.69
CA VAL A 95 15.80 -19.99 21.28
C VAL A 95 14.73 -19.32 20.41
N VAL A 96 13.46 -19.35 20.83
CA VAL A 96 12.35 -18.71 20.11
C VAL A 96 12.53 -17.21 20.05
N THR A 97 12.85 -16.55 21.17
CA THR A 97 13.09 -15.10 21.20
C THR A 97 14.25 -14.72 20.29
N LYS A 98 15.35 -15.48 20.30
CA LYS A 98 16.48 -15.25 19.40
C LYS A 98 16.09 -15.36 17.92
N LYS A 99 15.29 -16.37 17.56
CA LYS A 99 14.73 -16.54 16.22
C LYS A 99 13.90 -15.33 15.80
N VAL A 100 12.97 -14.90 16.65
CA VAL A 100 12.11 -13.73 16.38
C VAL A 100 12.95 -12.47 16.20
N LEU A 101 13.95 -12.23 17.06
CA LEU A 101 14.82 -11.05 16.92
C LEU A 101 15.61 -11.05 15.61
N ILE A 102 16.16 -12.19 15.19
CA ILE A 102 16.89 -12.28 13.91
C ILE A 102 15.95 -12.06 12.73
N ASP A 103 14.74 -12.63 12.81
CA ASP A 103 13.73 -12.47 11.77
C ASP A 103 13.32 -10.99 11.62
N GLN A 104 13.09 -10.31 12.73
CA GLN A 104 12.68 -8.90 12.75
C GLN A 104 13.81 -7.94 12.35
N LEU A 105 15.05 -8.22 12.73
CA LEU A 105 16.18 -7.33 12.44
C LEU A 105 16.77 -7.53 11.04
N VAL A 106 16.64 -8.73 10.45
CA VAL A 106 17.26 -9.06 9.17
C VAL A 106 16.22 -9.38 8.10
N ALA A 107 15.33 -10.33 8.36
CA ALA A 107 14.37 -10.77 7.36
C ALA A 107 13.31 -9.70 7.07
N SER A 108 12.68 -9.12 8.09
CA SER A 108 11.64 -8.10 7.92
C SER A 108 12.06 -6.91 7.03
N PRO A 109 13.18 -6.21 7.28
CA PRO A 109 13.62 -5.13 6.38
C PRO A 109 14.01 -5.63 4.99
N THR A 110 14.60 -6.83 4.88
CA THR A 110 14.99 -7.42 3.59
C THR A 110 13.77 -7.76 2.74
N PHE A 111 12.76 -8.41 3.33
CA PHE A 111 11.52 -8.79 2.66
C PHE A 111 10.63 -7.58 2.37
N GLY A 112 10.63 -6.57 3.25
CA GLY A 112 10.01 -5.28 2.97
C GLY A 112 10.62 -4.62 1.73
N GLY A 113 11.96 -4.49 1.68
CA GLY A 113 12.65 -3.96 0.52
C GLY A 113 12.38 -4.78 -0.75
N TRP A 114 12.42 -6.12 -0.65
CA TRP A 114 12.09 -7.02 -1.76
C TRP A 114 10.67 -6.78 -2.28
N TYR A 115 9.69 -6.66 -1.39
CA TYR A 115 8.30 -6.42 -1.75
C TYR A 115 8.13 -5.09 -2.48
N PHE A 116 8.62 -3.98 -1.91
CA PHE A 116 8.43 -2.65 -2.50
C PHE A 116 9.21 -2.45 -3.80
N VAL A 117 10.48 -2.89 -3.85
CA VAL A 117 11.30 -2.83 -5.08
C VAL A 117 10.70 -3.73 -6.16
N GLY A 118 10.34 -4.97 -5.81
CA GLY A 118 9.73 -5.90 -6.75
C GLY A 118 8.40 -5.39 -7.29
N MET A 119 7.52 -4.88 -6.41
CA MET A 119 6.25 -4.27 -6.83
C MET A 119 6.47 -3.07 -7.76
N GLY A 120 7.42 -2.19 -7.44
CA GLY A 120 7.76 -1.06 -8.31
C GLY A 120 8.17 -1.50 -9.71
N ILE A 121 9.01 -2.53 -9.84
CA ILE A 121 9.41 -3.10 -11.13
C ILE A 121 8.20 -3.68 -11.88
N LEU A 122 7.34 -4.44 -11.21
CA LEU A 122 6.15 -5.04 -11.83
C LEU A 122 5.06 -4.02 -12.20
N GLU A 123 5.08 -2.84 -11.59
CA GLU A 123 4.27 -1.67 -11.95
C GLU A 123 4.88 -0.86 -13.11
N GLY A 124 6.03 -1.29 -13.65
CA GLY A 124 6.74 -0.60 -14.74
C GLY A 124 7.58 0.59 -14.28
N ARG A 125 7.86 0.72 -12.99
CA ARG A 125 8.73 1.75 -12.41
C ARG A 125 10.17 1.24 -12.27
N SER A 126 11.12 2.13 -12.02
CA SER A 126 12.51 1.75 -11.79
C SER A 126 12.71 1.11 -10.41
N ALA A 127 13.74 0.27 -10.26
CA ALA A 127 14.09 -0.30 -8.95
C ALA A 127 14.40 0.78 -7.90
N LYS A 128 15.03 1.88 -8.33
CA LYS A 128 15.29 3.06 -7.48
C LYS A 128 13.99 3.62 -6.92
N HIS A 129 12.96 3.75 -7.75
CA HIS A 129 11.66 4.24 -7.32
C HIS A 129 11.03 3.35 -6.24
N GLY A 130 11.06 2.02 -6.43
CA GLY A 130 10.55 1.10 -5.40
C GLY A 130 11.37 1.12 -4.11
N TRP A 131 12.69 1.35 -4.20
CA TRP A 131 13.56 1.52 -3.03
C TRP A 131 13.25 2.81 -2.27
N ASP A 132 13.11 3.92 -2.98
CA ASP A 132 12.78 5.20 -2.37
C ASP A 132 11.39 5.13 -1.71
N GLU A 133 10.42 4.43 -2.32
CA GLU A 133 9.09 4.20 -1.73
C GLU A 133 9.19 3.37 -0.43
N PHE A 134 10.02 2.33 -0.42
CA PHE A 134 10.28 1.53 0.78
C PHE A 134 10.85 2.39 1.91
N VAL A 135 11.87 3.21 1.66
CA VAL A 135 12.51 4.06 2.67
C VAL A 135 11.50 5.05 3.25
N CYS A 136 10.67 5.68 2.41
CA CYS A 136 9.65 6.62 2.87
C CYS A 136 8.59 5.93 3.76
N LYS A 137 8.17 4.71 3.40
CA LYS A 137 7.16 3.95 4.15
C LYS A 137 7.75 3.07 5.25
N PHE A 138 9.08 3.04 5.39
CA PHE A 138 9.80 2.09 6.23
C PHE A 138 9.31 2.13 7.66
N TRP A 139 9.20 3.31 8.27
CA TRP A 139 8.81 3.41 9.67
C TRP A 139 7.35 3.04 9.93
N GLU A 140 6.45 3.27 8.97
CA GLU A 140 5.07 2.83 9.09
C GLU A 140 4.97 1.30 8.99
N PHE A 141 5.61 0.73 7.96
CA PHE A 141 5.75 -0.71 7.78
C PHE A 141 6.38 -1.38 9.01
N TYR A 142 7.53 -0.89 9.46
CA TYR A 142 8.34 -1.53 10.49
C TYR A 142 7.66 -1.44 11.87
N LYS A 143 7.05 -0.30 12.22
CA LYS A 143 6.26 -0.21 13.45
C LYS A 143 5.08 -1.17 13.44
N ALA A 144 4.37 -1.30 12.31
CA ALA A 144 3.28 -2.26 12.18
C ALA A 144 3.79 -3.71 12.28
N ASP A 145 4.93 -4.02 11.66
CA ASP A 145 5.57 -5.35 11.70
C ASP A 145 5.87 -5.77 13.15
N TRP A 146 6.52 -4.89 13.91
CA TRP A 146 6.85 -5.10 15.32
C TRP A 146 5.62 -5.16 16.24
N CYS A 147 4.51 -4.53 15.86
CA CYS A 147 3.26 -4.62 16.60
C CYS A 147 2.49 -5.92 16.31
N VAL A 148 2.69 -6.53 15.13
CA VAL A 148 1.94 -7.71 14.70
C VAL A 148 2.72 -8.99 14.99
N TRP A 149 3.95 -9.09 14.47
CA TRP A 149 4.66 -10.36 14.39
C TRP A 149 5.25 -10.84 15.71
N PRO A 150 5.95 -10.03 16.52
CA PRO A 150 6.45 -10.49 17.82
C PRO A 150 5.32 -10.98 18.73
N PRO A 151 4.19 -10.26 18.92
CA PRO A 151 3.07 -10.78 19.71
C PRO A 151 2.42 -12.02 19.10
N ALA A 152 2.23 -12.05 17.78
CA ALA A 152 1.65 -13.22 17.09
C ALA A 152 2.54 -14.46 17.24
N GLN A 153 3.86 -14.32 17.07
CA GLN A 153 4.81 -15.43 17.22
C GLN A 153 4.89 -15.90 18.67
N MET A 154 4.87 -14.99 19.64
CA MET A 154 4.79 -15.37 21.05
C MET A 154 3.54 -16.20 21.32
N PHE A 155 2.37 -15.79 20.81
CA PHE A 155 1.14 -16.57 20.94
C PHE A 155 1.24 -17.94 20.25
N ASN A 156 1.78 -17.97 19.03
CA ASN A 156 1.96 -19.15 18.20
C ASN A 156 2.84 -20.22 18.89
N PHE A 157 3.94 -19.82 19.51
CA PHE A 157 4.87 -20.75 20.15
C PHE A 157 4.43 -21.15 21.56
N TYR A 158 3.82 -20.23 22.31
CA TYR A 158 3.45 -20.44 23.70
C TYR A 158 2.12 -21.19 23.86
N PHE A 159 1.07 -20.77 23.13
CA PHE A 159 -0.29 -21.32 23.33
C PHE A 159 -0.68 -22.39 22.31
N LEU A 160 -0.15 -22.35 21.08
CA LEU A 160 -0.64 -23.25 20.02
C LEU A 160 0.13 -24.58 19.92
N PRO A 161 -0.61 -25.72 19.90
CA PRO A 161 -0.06 -27.01 19.51
C PRO A 161 0.53 -26.97 18.10
N ALA A 162 1.62 -27.71 17.87
CA ALA A 162 2.37 -27.69 16.60
C ALA A 162 1.50 -27.85 15.34
N LYS A 163 0.44 -28.67 15.41
CA LYS A 163 -0.50 -28.92 14.30
C LYS A 163 -1.33 -27.70 13.87
N PHE A 164 -1.49 -26.69 14.72
CA PHE A 164 -2.29 -25.49 14.43
C PHE A 164 -1.46 -24.26 14.07
N ARG A 165 -0.15 -24.31 14.29
CA ARG A 165 0.75 -23.14 14.15
C ARG A 165 0.76 -22.57 12.73
N VAL A 166 0.85 -23.45 11.73
CA VAL A 166 0.87 -23.03 10.31
C VAL A 166 -0.43 -22.35 9.92
N ILE A 167 -1.58 -22.89 10.36
CA ILE A 167 -2.89 -22.30 10.08
C ILE A 167 -3.00 -20.91 10.72
N PHE A 168 -2.58 -20.77 11.97
CA PHE A 168 -2.57 -19.49 12.67
C PHE A 168 -1.69 -18.45 11.96
N VAL A 169 -0.44 -18.82 11.63
CA VAL A 169 0.48 -17.92 10.92
C VAL A 169 -0.10 -17.50 9.57
N ASN A 170 -0.71 -18.41 8.80
CA ASN A 170 -1.34 -18.06 7.52
C ASN A 170 -2.51 -17.07 7.69
N ILE A 171 -3.30 -17.18 8.76
CA ILE A 171 -4.37 -16.22 9.06
C ILE A 171 -3.81 -14.83 9.37
N VAL A 172 -2.76 -14.76 10.20
CA VAL A 172 -2.08 -13.49 10.51
C VAL A 172 -1.43 -12.90 9.25
N THR A 173 -0.78 -13.75 8.44
CA THR A 173 -0.16 -13.37 7.16
C THR A 173 -1.20 -12.78 6.21
N LEU A 174 -2.39 -13.36 6.12
CA LEU A 174 -3.46 -12.81 5.28
C LEU A 174 -3.85 -11.39 5.69
N GLY A 175 -3.94 -11.13 7.00
CA GLY A 175 -4.17 -9.79 7.53
C GLY A 175 -3.02 -8.82 7.22
N TRP A 176 -1.79 -9.30 7.37
CA TRP A 176 -0.57 -8.56 7.03
C TRP A 176 -0.49 -8.21 5.53
N ASP A 177 -0.78 -9.16 4.65
CA ASP A 177 -0.75 -8.96 3.20
C ASP A 177 -1.87 -8.02 2.73
N THR A 178 -3.03 -8.07 3.39
CA THR A 178 -4.10 -7.08 3.20
C THR A 178 -3.60 -5.67 3.57
N TYR A 179 -2.86 -5.55 4.68
CA TYR A 179 -2.25 -4.29 5.11
C TYR A 179 -1.11 -3.83 4.16
N LEU A 180 -0.28 -4.74 3.66
CA LEU A 180 0.76 -4.44 2.66
C LEU A 180 0.16 -3.95 1.33
N SER A 181 -0.97 -4.55 0.93
CA SER A 181 -1.73 -4.07 -0.22
C SER A 181 -2.25 -2.64 0.03
N TYR A 182 -2.77 -2.37 1.22
CA TYR A 182 -3.25 -1.03 1.61
C TYR A 182 -2.14 0.02 1.60
N ILE A 183 -1.01 -0.23 2.25
CA ILE A 183 0.08 0.75 2.35
C ILE A 183 0.70 1.03 0.98
N LYS A 184 0.78 0.03 0.09
CA LYS A 184 1.31 0.20 -1.28
C LYS A 184 0.39 1.05 -2.16
N HIS A 185 -0.93 0.85 -2.09
CA HIS A 185 -1.90 1.45 -3.02
C HIS A 185 -2.72 2.60 -2.41
N ARG A 186 -2.34 3.10 -1.24
CA ARG A 186 -2.95 4.28 -0.61
C ARG A 186 -2.65 5.55 -1.41
N LEU A 187 -3.71 6.32 -1.71
CA LEU A 187 -3.65 7.72 -2.14
C LEU A 187 -3.85 8.64 -0.93
N VAL A 188 -3.04 9.70 -0.83
CA VAL A 188 -3.20 10.76 0.19
C VAL A 188 -3.68 12.05 -0.47
N VAL A 189 -4.86 12.54 -0.08
CA VAL A 189 -5.40 13.80 -0.59
C VAL A 189 -5.46 14.84 0.53
N HIS A 190 -4.81 15.97 0.28
CA HIS A 190 -4.84 17.14 1.14
C HIS A 190 -5.90 18.12 0.66
N VAL A 191 -6.57 18.79 1.59
CA VAL A 191 -7.56 19.82 1.28
C VAL A 191 -7.20 21.08 2.04
N GLY A 192 -6.97 22.17 1.30
CA GLY A 192 -6.61 23.48 1.86
C GLY A 192 -7.68 24.52 1.56
N LEU A 193 -7.94 25.40 2.52
CA LEU A 193 -8.80 26.57 2.27
C LEU A 193 -8.01 27.64 1.50
N SER A 194 -8.58 28.14 0.41
CA SER A 194 -8.10 29.36 -0.25
C SER A 194 -9.12 30.48 -0.09
N GLY A 195 -8.75 31.53 0.66
CA GLY A 195 -9.65 32.65 0.97
C GLY A 195 -10.10 33.46 -0.24
N MET A 196 -9.39 33.35 -1.37
CA MET A 196 -9.69 34.04 -2.62
C MET A 196 -10.31 33.13 -3.69
N ALA A 197 -10.36 31.82 -3.45
CA ALA A 197 -10.89 30.89 -4.42
C ALA A 197 -12.41 31.05 -4.57
N THR A 198 -12.87 30.98 -5.80
CA THR A 198 -14.29 30.92 -6.18
C THR A 198 -14.67 29.57 -6.78
N THR A 199 -13.69 28.69 -7.00
CA THR A 199 -13.84 27.36 -7.56
C THR A 199 -13.03 26.36 -6.74
N VAL A 200 -13.32 25.07 -6.87
CA VAL A 200 -12.47 24.02 -6.31
C VAL A 200 -11.27 23.83 -7.25
N THR A 201 -10.06 23.97 -6.75
CA THR A 201 -8.83 23.92 -7.57
C THR A 201 -8.07 22.63 -7.28
N LEU A 202 -7.78 21.87 -8.33
CA LEU A 202 -6.94 20.66 -8.28
C LEU A 202 -5.50 21.05 -8.61
N GLU A 203 -4.60 20.91 -7.64
CA GLU A 203 -3.19 21.25 -7.82
C GLU A 203 -2.45 20.13 -8.54
N LYS A 204 -1.84 20.44 -9.68
CA LYS A 204 -1.09 19.47 -10.50
C LYS A 204 0.26 19.12 -9.89
N CYS A 205 0.89 20.09 -9.22
CA CYS A 205 2.24 19.93 -8.71
C CYS A 205 2.50 20.73 -7.44
N GLY A 206 3.44 20.22 -6.64
CA GLY A 206 4.00 20.93 -5.50
C GLY A 206 5.40 21.46 -5.83
N HIS A 207 5.86 22.48 -5.11
CA HIS A 207 7.19 23.07 -5.33
C HIS A 207 8.08 22.98 -4.11
N ASN A 208 9.37 22.74 -4.37
CA ASN A 208 10.34 22.58 -3.31
C ASN A 208 10.80 23.91 -2.71
N GLU A 209 10.75 25.01 -3.46
CA GLU A 209 11.46 26.25 -3.12
C GLU A 209 10.56 27.49 -3.15
N GLY A 210 10.99 28.53 -2.42
CA GLY A 210 10.36 29.85 -2.45
C GLY A 210 9.56 30.21 -1.19
N TYR A 211 9.69 29.42 -0.13
CA TYR A 211 8.99 29.62 1.14
C TYR A 211 9.60 30.78 1.93
N LYS A 212 8.85 31.88 2.09
CA LYS A 212 9.28 33.07 2.84
C LYS A 212 8.29 33.50 3.93
N GLY A 213 7.08 32.96 3.90
CA GLY A 213 6.04 33.28 4.88
C GLY A 213 6.31 32.57 6.20
N LEU A 214 6.25 33.33 7.29
CA LEU A 214 6.24 32.76 8.65
C LEU A 214 4.90 32.10 8.91
N ASP A 215 4.91 30.93 9.55
CA ASP A 215 3.71 30.30 10.05
C ASP A 215 3.17 30.98 11.33
N ASN A 216 2.08 30.43 11.89
CA ASN A 216 1.48 30.95 13.12
C ASN A 216 2.39 30.84 14.36
N CYS A 217 3.44 30.03 14.29
CA CYS A 217 4.46 29.87 15.32
C CYS A 217 5.71 30.74 15.05
N GLY A 218 5.69 31.55 13.98
CA GLY A 218 6.84 32.36 13.58
C GLY A 218 7.95 31.55 12.90
N PHE A 219 7.65 30.35 12.41
CA PHE A 219 8.61 29.46 11.76
C PHE A 219 8.54 29.56 10.23
N CYS A 220 9.70 29.53 9.59
CA CYS A 220 9.88 29.35 8.15
C CYS A 220 11.22 28.61 7.94
N PRO A 221 11.32 27.65 7.02
CA PRO A 221 12.58 26.93 6.78
C PRO A 221 13.71 27.89 6.36
N ASP A 222 14.86 27.81 7.04
CA ASP A 222 16.03 28.65 6.73
C ASP A 222 16.54 28.45 5.29
N SER A 223 16.43 27.23 4.78
CA SER A 223 16.80 26.89 3.40
C SER A 223 15.78 27.39 2.36
N HIS A 224 14.64 27.94 2.80
CA HIS A 224 13.50 28.33 1.95
C HIS A 224 13.00 27.19 1.05
N CYS A 225 13.29 25.93 1.42
CA CYS A 225 12.84 24.75 0.72
C CYS A 225 12.20 23.68 1.63
N CYS A 226 11.43 22.77 1.03
CA CYS A 226 10.80 21.65 1.74
C CYS A 226 11.80 20.53 2.06
N VAL A 227 12.56 20.11 1.06
CA VAL A 227 13.49 18.98 1.13
C VAL A 227 14.80 19.39 0.47
N ASP A 228 15.87 19.41 1.26
CA ASP A 228 17.20 19.74 0.76
C ASP A 228 17.64 18.73 -0.33
N GLY A 229 18.01 19.25 -1.51
CA GLY A 229 18.38 18.42 -2.67
C GLY A 229 17.21 17.74 -3.39
N GLY A 230 15.96 18.03 -3.00
CA GLY A 230 14.78 17.57 -3.71
C GLY A 230 14.56 18.28 -5.05
N PRO A 231 13.78 17.68 -5.98
CA PRO A 231 13.47 18.29 -7.29
C PRO A 231 12.66 19.59 -7.13
N HIS A 232 12.89 20.60 -7.97
CA HIS A 232 12.17 21.89 -7.85
C HIS A 232 10.65 21.78 -7.87
N CYS A 233 10.11 20.78 -8.59
CA CYS A 233 8.67 20.57 -8.76
C CYS A 233 8.39 19.06 -8.90
N ILE A 234 7.32 18.59 -8.26
CA ILE A 234 6.84 17.21 -8.40
C ILE A 234 5.38 17.26 -8.84
N GLU A 235 5.06 16.56 -9.92
CA GLU A 235 3.67 16.40 -10.37
C GLU A 235 3.01 15.20 -9.66
N SER A 236 1.72 15.30 -9.41
CA SER A 236 0.92 14.16 -8.98
C SER A 236 0.89 13.11 -10.10
N VAL A 237 0.87 11.82 -9.72
CA VAL A 237 0.61 10.75 -10.69
C VAL A 237 -0.84 10.72 -11.18
N ILE A 238 -1.72 11.52 -10.57
CA ILE A 238 -3.11 11.67 -10.96
C ILE A 238 -3.21 12.74 -12.05
N ASP A 239 -3.81 12.38 -13.18
CA ASP A 239 -4.15 13.33 -14.24
C ASP A 239 -5.30 14.25 -13.80
N MET A 240 -4.93 15.38 -13.20
CA MET A 240 -5.88 16.39 -12.73
C MET A 240 -6.68 17.03 -13.88
N ASP A 241 -6.16 17.08 -15.10
CA ASP A 241 -6.92 17.57 -16.26
C ASP A 241 -8.08 16.63 -16.58
N SER A 242 -7.82 15.32 -16.56
CA SER A 242 -8.85 14.30 -16.74
C SER A 242 -9.89 14.33 -15.61
N VAL A 243 -9.46 14.48 -14.35
CA VAL A 243 -10.39 14.65 -13.21
C VAL A 243 -11.28 15.89 -13.44
N CYS A 244 -10.68 17.04 -13.77
CA CYS A 244 -11.40 18.28 -13.98
C CYS A 244 -12.42 18.17 -15.14
N LYS A 245 -12.05 17.52 -16.26
CA LYS A 245 -12.95 17.27 -17.40
C LYS A 245 -14.14 16.39 -17.00
N ARG A 246 -13.91 15.31 -16.26
CA ARG A 246 -14.98 14.42 -15.79
C ARG A 246 -15.90 15.11 -14.79
N MET A 247 -15.35 15.94 -13.91
CA MET A 247 -16.12 16.77 -12.99
C MET A 247 -16.98 17.80 -13.73
N ALA A 248 -16.49 18.43 -14.80
CA ALA A 248 -17.29 19.34 -15.61
C ALA A 248 -18.52 18.65 -16.25
N ALA A 249 -18.40 17.36 -16.61
CA ALA A 249 -19.49 16.57 -17.16
C ALA A 249 -20.48 16.04 -16.10
N SER A 250 -20.13 16.06 -14.81
CA SER A 250 -20.92 15.47 -13.72
C SER A 250 -22.21 16.23 -13.38
N GLY A 251 -22.33 17.50 -13.79
CA GLY A 251 -23.50 18.33 -13.51
C GLY A 251 -23.69 18.73 -12.03
N LEU A 252 -22.67 18.56 -11.18
CA LEU A 252 -22.74 18.81 -9.72
C LEU A 252 -22.89 20.29 -9.31
N GLY A 253 -22.87 21.23 -10.25
CA GLY A 253 -23.04 22.68 -9.98
C GLY A 253 -21.86 23.36 -9.27
N VAL A 254 -20.78 22.62 -8.99
CA VAL A 254 -19.54 23.14 -8.41
C VAL A 254 -18.49 23.25 -9.50
N ALA A 255 -17.94 24.46 -9.69
CA ALA A 255 -16.87 24.70 -10.64
C ALA A 255 -15.56 24.09 -10.12
N VAL A 256 -14.92 23.28 -10.97
CA VAL A 256 -13.61 22.68 -10.71
C VAL A 256 -12.63 23.22 -11.73
N SER A 257 -11.44 23.60 -11.28
CA SER A 257 -10.34 24.06 -12.12
C SER A 257 -9.05 23.35 -11.75
N VAL A 258 -8.02 23.49 -12.58
CA VAL A 258 -6.68 22.96 -12.30
C VAL A 258 -5.69 24.10 -12.13
N SER A 259 -4.70 23.91 -11.27
CA SER A 259 -3.61 24.87 -11.05
C SER A 259 -2.27 24.16 -11.08
N LYS A 260 -1.21 24.89 -11.43
CA LYS A 260 0.19 24.47 -11.33
C LYS A 260 0.92 25.19 -10.22
N ASP A 261 0.19 25.82 -9.30
CA ASP A 261 0.77 26.61 -8.22
C ASP A 261 -0.13 26.57 -7.00
N ALA A 262 0.27 25.78 -6.01
CA ALA A 262 -0.40 25.69 -4.71
C ALA A 262 0.02 26.83 -3.75
N GLY A 263 0.75 27.84 -4.24
CA GLY A 263 1.33 28.93 -3.47
C GLY A 263 2.70 28.57 -2.88
N ARG A 264 3.21 29.33 -1.91
CA ARG A 264 4.49 29.06 -1.22
C ARG A 264 4.36 29.25 0.29
N TYR A 265 3.41 28.52 0.85
CA TYR A 265 3.10 28.49 2.28
C TYR A 265 2.78 27.04 2.72
N LEU A 266 2.04 26.83 3.81
CA LEU A 266 1.78 25.51 4.37
C LEU A 266 1.08 24.54 3.41
N CYS A 267 0.22 25.03 2.52
CA CYS A 267 -0.49 24.21 1.53
C CYS A 267 0.50 23.51 0.58
N ASP A 268 1.30 24.28 -0.14
CA ASP A 268 2.33 23.76 -1.05
C ASP A 268 3.41 22.97 -0.30
N PHE A 269 3.81 23.42 0.90
CA PHE A 269 4.80 22.72 1.71
C PHE A 269 4.35 21.30 2.07
N THR A 270 3.11 21.17 2.55
CA THR A 270 2.51 19.88 2.89
C THR A 270 2.31 19.02 1.66
N TYR A 271 1.87 19.64 0.55
CA TYR A 271 1.66 18.95 -0.71
C TYR A 271 2.96 18.37 -1.27
N TYR A 272 3.97 19.21 -1.45
CA TYR A 272 5.28 18.82 -1.95
C TYR A 272 5.92 17.73 -1.08
N THR A 273 5.91 17.91 0.24
CA THR A 273 6.44 16.89 1.17
C THR A 273 5.72 15.56 0.98
N SER A 274 4.41 15.58 0.81
CA SER A 274 3.62 14.36 0.58
C SER A 274 3.89 13.76 -0.79
N LEU A 275 4.02 14.56 -1.84
CA LEU A 275 4.41 14.11 -3.18
C LEU A 275 5.80 13.46 -3.16
N TYR A 276 6.76 14.05 -2.45
CA TYR A 276 8.11 13.51 -2.28
C TYR A 276 8.09 12.17 -1.53
N LEU A 277 7.37 12.09 -0.41
CA LEU A 277 7.30 10.87 0.41
C LEU A 277 6.43 9.76 -0.19
N SER A 278 5.45 10.11 -1.03
CA SER A 278 4.53 9.17 -1.68
C SER A 278 4.85 8.91 -3.15
N HIS A 279 5.97 9.44 -3.65
CA HIS A 279 6.37 9.33 -5.06
C HIS A 279 5.28 9.76 -6.04
N GLY A 280 4.68 10.91 -5.77
CA GLY A 280 3.62 11.49 -6.59
C GLY A 280 2.21 10.92 -6.33
N ARG A 281 2.05 9.87 -5.50
CA ARG A 281 0.73 9.35 -5.05
C ARG A 281 0.10 10.22 -3.96
N SER A 282 0.08 11.52 -4.19
CA SER A 282 -0.65 12.48 -3.38
C SER A 282 -1.33 13.51 -4.28
N ALA A 283 -2.42 14.10 -3.79
CA ALA A 283 -3.12 15.20 -4.44
C ALA A 283 -3.36 16.32 -3.44
N PHE A 284 -3.52 17.53 -3.95
CA PHE A 284 -3.96 18.68 -3.15
C PHE A 284 -5.13 19.36 -3.83
N ILE A 285 -6.13 19.71 -3.02
CA ILE A 285 -7.34 20.39 -3.46
C ILE A 285 -7.49 21.68 -2.67
N HIS A 286 -7.46 22.83 -3.35
CA HIS A 286 -7.89 24.08 -2.73
C HIS A 286 -9.41 24.22 -2.85
N VAL A 287 -10.05 24.57 -1.74
CA VAL A 287 -11.50 24.82 -1.67
C VAL A 287 -11.79 26.28 -1.34
N PRO A 288 -12.90 26.83 -1.84
CA PRO A 288 -13.34 28.17 -1.47
C PRO A 288 -13.88 28.23 -0.03
N PRO A 289 -14.08 29.43 0.54
CA PRO A 289 -14.69 29.59 1.86
C PRO A 289 -16.07 28.93 1.98
N LEU A 290 -16.35 28.35 3.14
CA LEU A 290 -17.67 27.75 3.40
C LEU A 290 -18.77 28.82 3.31
N GLY A 291 -19.84 28.48 2.59
CA GLY A 291 -20.98 29.36 2.36
C GLY A 291 -20.76 30.39 1.24
N LYS A 292 -19.58 30.45 0.61
CA LYS A 292 -19.28 31.37 -0.50
C LYS A 292 -18.25 30.78 -1.48
N PRO A 293 -18.60 30.42 -2.72
CA PRO A 293 -19.93 30.49 -3.33
C PRO A 293 -20.80 29.24 -3.07
N TYR A 294 -20.24 28.20 -2.43
CA TYR A 294 -20.92 26.92 -2.23
C TYR A 294 -21.22 26.69 -0.76
N SER A 295 -22.33 26.02 -0.48
CA SER A 295 -22.63 25.46 0.83
C SER A 295 -21.64 24.33 1.18
N GLY A 296 -21.55 24.00 2.48
CA GLY A 296 -20.72 22.88 2.92
C GLY A 296 -21.17 21.53 2.36
N GLU A 297 -22.46 21.34 2.10
CA GLU A 297 -22.99 20.11 1.50
C GLU A 297 -22.60 19.99 0.03
N GLU A 298 -22.71 21.07 -0.75
CA GLU A 298 -22.30 21.09 -2.16
C GLU A 298 -20.80 20.80 -2.28
N LEU A 299 -19.99 21.46 -1.45
CA LEU A 299 -18.55 21.25 -1.43
C LEU A 299 -18.20 19.81 -1.00
N GLY A 300 -18.90 19.26 -0.01
CA GLY A 300 -18.73 17.88 0.43
C GLY A 300 -19.05 16.86 -0.67
N ARG A 301 -20.15 17.05 -1.39
CA ARG A 301 -20.51 16.20 -2.55
C ARG A 301 -19.50 16.32 -3.69
N ALA A 302 -19.05 17.54 -4.00
CA ALA A 302 -18.04 17.77 -5.02
C ALA A 302 -16.71 17.11 -4.67
N LEU A 303 -16.24 17.25 -3.43
CA LEU A 303 -15.02 16.58 -2.96
C LEU A 303 -15.14 15.06 -3.04
N GLN A 304 -16.29 14.49 -2.64
CA GLN A 304 -16.52 13.04 -2.75
C GLN A 304 -16.44 12.57 -4.21
N ALA A 305 -17.06 13.31 -5.14
CA ALA A 305 -17.01 12.99 -6.56
C ALA A 305 -15.61 13.14 -7.15
N ILE A 306 -14.88 14.21 -6.79
CA ILE A 306 -13.48 14.41 -7.20
C ILE A 306 -12.62 13.24 -6.74
N LEU A 307 -12.73 12.84 -5.47
CA LEU A 307 -11.98 11.72 -4.92
C LEU A 307 -12.29 10.43 -5.69
N GLN A 308 -13.56 10.17 -6.02
CA GLN A 308 -13.95 9.02 -6.81
C GLN A 308 -13.29 9.02 -8.19
N GLU A 309 -13.31 10.15 -8.90
CA GLU A 309 -12.67 10.28 -10.21
C GLU A 309 -11.14 10.11 -10.15
N MET A 310 -10.47 10.67 -9.14
CA MET A 310 -9.03 10.48 -8.93
C MET A 310 -8.66 9.00 -8.82
N LEU A 311 -9.48 8.23 -8.10
CA LEU A 311 -9.24 6.80 -7.87
C LEU A 311 -9.50 5.96 -9.12
N ASP A 312 -10.55 6.30 -9.87
CA ASP A 312 -10.89 5.60 -11.11
C ASP A 312 -9.82 5.84 -12.18
N ILE A 313 -9.26 7.05 -12.24
CA ILE A 313 -8.11 7.37 -13.11
C ILE A 313 -6.87 6.59 -12.68
N LEU A 314 -6.57 6.51 -11.37
CA LEU A 314 -5.43 5.72 -10.87
C LEU A 314 -5.57 4.24 -11.22
N ALA A 315 -6.77 3.68 -11.06
CA ALA A 315 -7.03 2.29 -11.43
C ALA A 315 -6.85 2.04 -12.93
N SER A 316 -7.31 2.97 -13.77
CA SER A 316 -7.20 2.87 -15.24
C SER A 316 -5.74 3.00 -15.71
N ALA A 317 -4.96 3.92 -15.13
CA ALA A 317 -3.56 4.11 -15.48
C ALA A 317 -2.70 2.87 -15.14
N GLU A 318 -3.03 2.14 -14.08
CA GLU A 318 -2.38 0.87 -13.73
C GLU A 318 -2.67 -0.27 -14.73
N GLU A 319 -3.78 -0.15 -15.49
CA GLU A 319 -4.19 -1.07 -16.57
C GLU A 319 -3.58 -0.67 -17.93
N GLU A 320 -3.50 0.62 -18.26
CA GLU A 320 -2.92 1.08 -19.54
C GLU A 320 -1.42 0.80 -19.68
N ILE A 321 -0.65 0.93 -18.59
CA ILE A 321 0.78 0.52 -18.54
C ILE A 321 0.95 -0.96 -18.94
N GLN A 322 -0.09 -1.78 -18.75
CA GLN A 322 -0.09 -3.20 -19.10
C GLN A 322 -0.27 -3.46 -20.61
N CYS A 323 -0.95 -2.56 -21.33
CA CYS A 323 -1.19 -2.70 -22.76
C CYS A 323 0.08 -2.37 -23.55
N HIS A 324 0.74 -1.25 -23.22
CA HIS A 324 1.96 -0.82 -23.89
C HIS A 324 3.21 -1.66 -23.62
N GLN A 325 3.18 -2.59 -22.66
CA GLN A 325 4.27 -3.57 -22.45
C GLN A 325 4.05 -4.90 -23.19
N ARG A 326 2.92 -5.05 -23.93
CA ARG A 326 2.61 -6.25 -24.72
C ARG A 326 2.81 -6.05 -26.24
N ASP A 327 3.07 -4.82 -26.67
CA ASP A 327 3.43 -4.44 -28.04
C ASP A 327 4.94 -4.23 -28.17
#